data_AF-A0A5C7KW13-F1
#
_entry.id   AF-A0A5C7KW13-F1
#
_cell.length_a   1.000
_cell.length_b   1.000
_cell.length_c   1.000
_cell.angle_alpha   90.00
_cell.angle_beta   90.00
_cell.angle_gamma   90.00
#
_symmetry.space_group_name_H-M   'P 1'
#
loop_
_entity.id
_entity.type
_entity.pdbx_description
1 polymer ?
#
loop_
_entity_poly.entity_id
_entity_poly.type
_entity_poly.pdbx_seq_one_letter_code
_entity_poly.pdbx_strand_id
1 'polypeptide(L)' 'MLMTELINFLSGGLWQASWWQIVVYTLIVTHITIAAVTIFLHRAQAHRALELHWLPSHFFRFWLWLTTGMVTKDWVAI' A
#
# COMPACT_ATOMS: atom_id res chain seq x y z
N MET A 1 15.64 32.29 10.91
CA MET A 1 16.26 31.01 10.53
C MET A 1 15.38 29.84 10.95
N LEU A 2 15.18 29.57 12.25
CA LEU A 2 14.40 28.40 12.72
C LEU A 2 12.91 28.41 12.30
N MET A 3 12.25 29.58 12.33
CA MET A 3 10.85 29.71 11.87
C MET A 3 10.67 29.42 10.38
N THR A 4 11.63 29.84 9.54
CA THR A 4 11.59 29.63 8.09
C THR A 4 11.77 28.16 7.74
N GLU A 5 12.70 27.47 8.41
CA GLU A 5 12.89 26.02 8.25
C GLU A 5 11.64 25.23 8.66
N LEU A 6 10.98 25.63 9.76
CA LEU A 6 9.73 25.01 10.20
C LEU A 6 8.62 25.21 9.16
N ILE A 7 8.46 26.41 8.62
CA ILE A 7 7.44 26.70 7.61
C ILE A 7 7.71 25.89 6.33
N ASN A 8 8.96 25.83 5.88
CA ASN A 8 9.34 25.03 4.71
C ASN A 8 9.11 23.54 4.91
N PHE A 9 9.36 23.04 6.12
CA PHE A 9 9.07 21.66 6.47
C PHE A 9 7.56 21.39 6.48
N LEU A 10 6.74 22.28 7.04
CA LEU A 10 5.29 22.12 7.07
C LEU A 10 4.66 22.23 5.68
N SER A 11 5.26 22.99 4.76
CA SER A 11 4.73 23.16 3.40
C SER A 11 4.96 21.95 2.48
N GLY A 12 6.09 21.26 2.59
CA GLY A 12 6.44 20.16 1.66
C GLY A 12 6.95 18.88 2.32
N GLY A 13 6.98 18.83 3.64
CA GLY A 13 7.46 17.70 4.42
C GLY A 13 8.97 17.43 4.23
N LEU A 14 9.40 16.23 4.64
CA LEU A 14 10.79 15.78 4.55
C LEU A 14 11.31 15.72 3.10
N TRP A 15 10.46 15.34 2.16
CA TRP A 15 10.86 15.03 0.78
C TRP A 15 10.63 16.19 -0.19
N GLN A 16 9.99 17.28 0.27
CA GLN A 16 9.65 18.44 -0.56
C GLN A 16 9.00 18.03 -1.90
N ALA A 17 8.11 17.04 -1.84
CA ALA A 17 7.54 16.43 -3.03
C ALA A 17 6.59 17.42 -3.73
N SER A 18 6.74 17.54 -5.04
CA SER A 18 5.81 18.30 -5.86
C SER A 18 4.43 17.63 -5.91
N TRP A 19 3.38 18.43 -6.14
CA TRP A 19 1.99 17.95 -6.09
C TRP A 19 1.72 16.74 -7.00
N TRP A 20 2.31 16.68 -8.20
CA TRP A 20 2.10 15.57 -9.12
C TRP A 20 2.79 14.29 -8.64
N GLN A 21 3.94 14.39 -7.96
CA GLN A 21 4.61 13.23 -7.36
C GLN A 21 3.74 12.60 -6.28
N ILE A 22 3.05 13.42 -5.49
CA ILE A 22 2.07 12.95 -4.49
C ILE A 22 0.91 12.22 -5.19
N VAL A 23 0.38 12.76 -6.29
CA VAL A 23 -0.70 12.12 -7.06
C VAL A 23 -0.25 10.77 -7.61
N VAL A 24 0.91 10.71 -8.27
CA VAL A 24 1.44 9.46 -8.85
C VAL A 24 1.70 8.43 -7.76
N TYR A 25 2.33 8.83 -6.66
CA TYR A 25 2.56 7.96 -5.50
C TYR A 25 1.25 7.39 -4.97
N THR A 26 0.23 8.25 -4.78
CA THR A 26 -1.08 7.84 -4.30
C THR A 26 -1.71 6.82 -5.24
N LEU A 27 -1.71 7.08 -6.55
CA LEU A 27 -2.28 6.16 -7.55
C LEU A 27 -1.58 4.81 -7.55
N ILE A 28 -0.25 4.78 -7.48
CA ILE A 28 0.54 3.53 -7.43
C ILE A 28 0.19 2.74 -6.16
N VAL A 29 0.23 3.39 -5.00
CA VAL A 29 -0.03 2.73 -3.71
C VAL A 29 -1.46 2.19 -3.65
N THR A 30 -2.43 2.98 -4.11
CA THR A 30 -3.83 2.56 -4.19
C THR A 30 -4.00 1.39 -5.15
N HIS A 31 -3.39 1.45 -6.34
CA HIS A 31 -3.52 0.39 -7.34
C HIS A 31 -2.96 -0.94 -6.85
N ILE A 32 -1.77 -0.93 -6.22
CA ILE A 32 -1.18 -2.15 -5.64
C ILE A 32 -2.08 -2.69 -4.52
N THR A 33 -2.65 -1.83 -3.69
CA THR A 33 -3.55 -2.24 -2.60
C THR A 33 -4.83 -2.87 -3.14
N ILE A 34 -5.43 -2.29 -4.19
CA ILE A 34 -6.61 -2.86 -4.86
C ILE A 34 -6.27 -4.24 -5.45
N ALA A 35 -5.12 -4.38 -6.12
CA ALA A 35 -4.67 -5.66 -6.65
C ALA A 35 -4.45 -6.69 -5.53
N ALA A 36 -3.87 -6.29 -4.39
CA ALA A 36 -3.67 -7.17 -3.24
C ALA A 36 -4.99 -7.67 -2.64
N VAL A 37 -5.99 -6.80 -2.47
CA VAL A 37 -7.30 -7.21 -1.94
C VAL A 37 -8.06 -8.08 -2.95
N THR A 38 -8.08 -7.71 -4.22
CA THR A 38 -8.89 -8.39 -5.23
C THR A 38 -8.30 -9.71 -5.73
N ILE A 39 -6.99 -9.75 -5.99
CA ILE A 39 -6.31 -10.95 -6.52
C ILE A 39 -5.84 -11.84 -5.38
N PHE A 40 -5.08 -11.29 -4.42
CA PHE A 40 -4.48 -12.10 -3.37
C PHE A 40 -5.50 -12.49 -2.29
N LEU A 41 -6.15 -11.55 -1.61
CA LEU A 41 -7.07 -11.90 -0.52
C LEU A 41 -8.36 -12.56 -1.02
N HIS A 42 -9.06 -11.92 -1.97
CA HIS A 42 -10.36 -12.39 -2.42
C HIS A 42 -10.26 -13.65 -3.30
N ARG A 43 -9.49 -13.60 -4.41
CA ARG A 43 -9.46 -14.72 -5.36
C ARG A 43 -8.56 -15.87 -4.89
N ALA A 44 -7.34 -15.61 -4.45
CA ALA A 44 -6.40 -16.67 -4.10
C ALA A 44 -6.62 -17.21 -2.67
N GLN A 45 -6.82 -16.36 -1.67
CA GLN A 45 -6.95 -16.82 -0.28
C GLN A 45 -8.37 -17.23 0.10
N ALA A 46 -9.38 -16.40 -0.18
CA ALA A 46 -10.77 -16.68 0.21
C ALA A 46 -11.43 -17.72 -0.71
N HIS A 47 -11.40 -17.49 -2.02
CA HIS A 47 -12.08 -18.37 -2.97
C HIS A 47 -11.21 -19.47 -3.57
N ARG A 48 -9.90 -19.44 -3.35
CA ARG A 48 -8.94 -20.41 -3.92
C ARG A 48 -9.12 -20.62 -5.44
N ALA A 49 -9.53 -19.57 -6.14
CA ALA A 49 -9.81 -19.59 -7.58
C ALA A 49 -8.54 -19.41 -8.45
N LEU A 50 -7.42 -19.06 -7.82
CA LEU A 50 -6.14 -18.82 -8.48
C LEU A 50 -5.00 -19.21 -7.53
N GLU A 51 -4.01 -19.95 -8.04
CA GLU A 51 -2.77 -20.23 -7.31
C GLU A 51 -1.70 -19.20 -7.68
N LEU A 52 -1.18 -18.50 -6.68
CA LEU A 52 -0.09 -17.54 -6.86
C LEU A 52 1.25 -18.23 -6.57
N HIS A 53 2.24 -17.92 -7.41
CA HIS A 53 3.63 -18.26 -7.13
C HIS A 53 4.08 -17.63 -5.80
N TRP A 54 5.13 -18.18 -5.19
CA TRP A 54 5.60 -17.75 -3.87
C TRP A 54 5.96 -16.26 -3.85
N LEU A 55 6.56 -15.73 -4.92
CA LEU A 55 7.02 -14.34 -4.95
C LEU A 55 5.86 -13.32 -4.87
N PRO A 56 4.86 -13.32 -5.77
CA PRO A 56 3.69 -12.45 -5.64
C PRO A 56 2.94 -12.64 -4.31
N SER A 57 2.85 -13.88 -3.82
CA SER A 57 2.16 -14.17 -2.56
C SER A 57 2.82 -13.47 -1.37
N HIS A 58 4.15 -13.52 -1.26
CA HIS A 58 4.87 -12.85 -0.19
C HIS A 58 4.87 -11.33 -0.36
N PHE A 59 4.98 -10.85 -1.61
CA PHE A 59 4.89 -9.43 -1.92
C PHE A 59 3.56 -8.83 -1.44
N PHE A 60 2.42 -9.42 -1.83
CA PHE A 60 1.12 -8.90 -1.42
C PHE A 60 0.89 -9.00 0.09
N ARG A 61 1.36 -10.09 0.72
CA ARG A 61 1.27 -10.23 2.18
C ARG A 61 2.06 -9.14 2.90
N PHE A 62 3.29 -8.91 2.46
CA PHE A 62 4.13 -7.84 3.01
C PHE A 62 3.51 -6.46 2.76
N TRP A 63 3.02 -6.22 1.55
CA TRP A 63 2.41 -4.95 1.17
C TRP A 63 1.19 -4.59 2.03
N LEU A 64 0.28 -5.54 2.20
CA LEU A 64 -0.92 -5.36 3.03
C LEU A 64 -0.55 -5.09 4.49
N TRP A 65 0.41 -5.85 5.03
CA TRP A 65 0.90 -5.60 6.38
C TRP A 65 1.51 -4.20 6.53
N LEU A 66 2.36 -3.78 5.59
CA LEU A 66 3.06 -2.50 5.63
C LEU A 66 2.11 -1.30 5.48
N THR A 67 1.13 -1.38 4.57
CA THR A 67 0.33 -0.21 4.16
C THR A 67 -1.00 -0.09 4.89
N THR A 68 -1.61 -1.21 5.32
CA THR A 68 -2.95 -1.20 5.95
C THR A 68 -2.99 -1.89 7.31
N GLY A 69 -1.95 -2.64 7.68
CA GLY A 69 -1.95 -3.45 8.91
C GLY A 69 -2.88 -4.67 8.86
N MET A 70 -3.39 -5.03 7.68
CA MET A 70 -4.39 -6.09 7.53
C MET A 70 -3.79 -7.49 7.73
N VAL A 71 -4.43 -8.30 8.56
CA VAL A 71 -4.06 -9.72 8.79
C VAL A 71 -4.83 -10.60 7.82
N THR A 72 -4.12 -11.31 6.93
CA THR A 72 -4.74 -12.16 5.89
C THR A 72 -5.72 -13.18 6.45
N LYS A 73 -5.39 -13.82 7.57
CA LYS A 73 -6.23 -14.86 8.19
C LYS A 73 -7.57 -14.29 8.67
N ASP A 74 -7.53 -13.14 9.34
CA ASP A 74 -8.74 -12.50 9.89
C ASP A 74 -9.67 -12.04 8.77
N TRP A 75 -9.11 -11.52 7.68
CA TRP A 75 -9.89 -11.10 6.52
C TRP A 75 -10.56 -12.29 5.81
N VAL A 76 -9.84 -13.40 5.64
CA VAL A 76 -10.32 -14.60 4.93
C VAL A 76 -11.32 -15.41 5.76
N ALA A 77 -11.33 -15.23 7.09
CA ALA A 77 -12.25 -15.92 7.98
C ALA A 77 -13.67 -15.32 8.00
N ILE A 78 -13.84 -14.12 7.43
CA ILE A 78 -15.11 -13.42 7.27
C ILE A 78 -15.75 -13.83 5.94
#